data_AF-A0AB39VRG8-F1
#
_entry.id   AF-A0AB39VRG8-F1
#
_cell.length_a   1.000
_cell.length_b   1.000
_cell.length_c   1.000
_cell.angle_alpha   90.00
_cell.angle_beta   90.00
_cell.angle_gamma   90.00
#
_symmetry.space_group_name_H-M   'P 1'
#
loop_
_entity.id
_entity.type
_entity.pdbx_description
1 polymer ?
#
loop_
_entity_poly.entity_id
_entity_poly.type
_entity_poly.pdbx_seq_one_letter_code
_entity_poly.pdbx_strand_id
1 'polypeptide(L)'
;MQLKPQRSYKIIGYAADISPAYRQKLLSLGMLPGTCFNVLRVAPLGDPLQIELRRTSLALRKKDLLLLRIEPHEPSDSLHRRTTNQPSIPVLQR
;
A
#
# COMPACT_ATOMS: atom_id res chain seq x y z
N MET A 1 3.49 13.06 -5.98
CA MET A 1 3.97 11.66 -5.97
C MET A 1 2.75 10.74 -5.99
N GLN A 2 2.58 9.93 -7.03
CA GLN A 2 1.40 9.07 -7.24
C GLN A 2 1.74 7.65 -6.82
N LEU A 3 1.11 7.15 -5.75
CA LEU A 3 1.27 5.77 -5.30
C LEU A 3 0.34 4.87 -6.11
N LYS A 4 0.86 3.77 -6.64
CA LYS A 4 0.05 2.82 -7.39
C LYS A 4 -0.63 1.86 -6.41
N PRO A 5 -1.94 1.62 -6.54
CA PRO A 5 -2.61 0.57 -5.78
C PRO A 5 -2.00 -0.80 -6.16
N GLN A 6 -2.08 -1.77 -5.24
CA GLN A 6 -1.51 -3.12 -5.37
C GLN A 6 0.03 -3.19 -5.46
N ARG A 7 0.74 -2.22 -4.90
CA ARG A 7 2.20 -2.29 -4.72
C ARG A 7 2.60 -2.37 -3.25
N SER A 8 3.69 -3.07 -2.98
CA SER A 8 4.32 -3.11 -1.67
C SER A 8 5.34 -1.99 -1.53
N TYR A 9 5.39 -1.39 -0.35
CA TYR A 9 6.33 -0.34 0.00
C TYR A 9 6.95 -0.63 1.36
N LYS A 10 8.20 -0.20 1.54
CA LYS A 10 8.94 -0.33 2.80
C LYS A 10 9.22 1.04 3.37
N ILE A 11 8.92 1.23 4.66
CA ILE A 11 9.30 2.44 5.39
C ILE A 11 10.80 2.39 5.63
N ILE A 12 11.55 3.35 5.10
CA ILE A 12 12.99 3.47 5.33
C ILE A 12 13.32 4.43 6.48
N GLY A 13 12.41 5.36 6.80
CA GLY A 13 12.65 6.37 7.81
C GLY A 13 11.56 7.44 7.85
N TYR A 14 11.87 8.53 8.55
CA TYR A 14 11.03 9.72 8.64
C TYR A 14 11.65 10.86 7.82
N ALA A 15 10.82 11.82 7.42
CA ALA A 15 11.28 13.07 6.83
C ALA A 15 12.08 13.88 7.86
N ALA A 16 13.05 14.67 7.40
CA ALA A 16 13.85 15.54 8.27
C ALA A 16 13.01 16.64 8.94
N ASP A 17 11.90 17.03 8.32
CA ASP A 17 11.00 18.10 8.76
C ASP A 17 9.96 17.66 9.81
N ILE A 18 10.07 16.43 10.34
CA ILE A 18 9.07 15.89 11.27
C ILE A 18 9.25 16.47 12.68
N SER A 19 8.16 16.94 13.28
CA SER A 19 8.14 17.36 14.68
C SER A 19 8.35 16.16 15.63
N PRO A 20 9.13 16.30 16.71
CA PRO A 20 9.42 15.20 17.64
C PRO A 20 8.16 14.57 18.26
N ALA A 21 7.14 15.38 18.56
CA ALA A 21 5.85 14.89 19.05
C ALA A 21 5.15 13.97 18.03
N TYR A 22 5.24 14.31 16.75
CA TYR A 22 4.64 13.55 15.66
C TYR A 22 5.40 12.25 15.38
N ARG A 23 6.73 12.29 15.47
CA ARG A 23 7.59 11.09 15.42
C ARG A 23 7.18 10.09 16.50
N GLN A 24 6.97 10.55 17.72
CA GLN A 24 6.56 9.69 18.83
C GLN A 24 5.17 9.08 18.60
N LYS A 25 4.24 9.87 18.05
CA LYS A 25 2.90 9.39 17.66
C LYS A 25 2.97 8.33 16.56
N LEU A 26 3.81 8.51 15.53
CA LEU A 26 4.03 7.52 14.47
C LEU A 26 4.62 6.22 15.03
N LEU A 27 5.59 6.32 15.96
CA LEU A 27 6.14 5.17 16.66
C LEU A 27 5.06 4.42 17.44
N SER A 28 4.21 5.13 18.19
CA SER A 28 3.07 4.53 18.90
C SER A 28 2.04 3.89 17.98
N LEU A 29 1.86 4.41 16.76
CA LEU A 29 0.98 3.85 15.73
C LEU A 29 1.58 2.64 14.99
N GLY A 30 2.85 2.28 15.26
CA GLY A 30 3.53 1.17 14.59
C GLY A 30 4.13 1.52 13.22
N MET A 31 4.19 2.81 12.88
CA MET A 31 4.88 3.32 11.69
C MET A 31 6.39 3.42 11.96
N LEU A 32 7.01 2.25 12.11
CA LEU A 32 8.44 2.09 12.39
C LEU A 32 9.26 1.96 11.08
N PRO A 33 10.50 2.49 11.02
CA PRO A 33 11.41 2.21 9.92
C PRO A 33 11.74 0.71 9.87
N GLY A 34 11.69 0.14 8.66
CA GLY A 34 11.83 -1.28 8.41
C GLY A 34 10.51 -2.01 8.16
N THR A 35 9.38 -1.39 8.48
CA THR A 35 8.06 -1.98 8.26
C THR A 35 7.67 -1.95 6.79
N CYS A 36 7.27 -3.11 6.25
CA CYS A 36 6.71 -3.21 4.90
C CYS A 36 5.18 -3.23 4.96
N PHE A 37 4.54 -2.55 4.02
CA PHE A 37 3.09 -2.50 3.87
C PHE A 37 2.68 -2.64 2.41
N ASN A 38 1.48 -3.16 2.19
CA ASN A 38 0.88 -3.31 0.87
C ASN A 38 -0.18 -2.24 0.67
N VAL A 39 -0.16 -1.56 -0.47
CA VAL A 39 -1.22 -0.61 -0.83
C VAL A 39 -2.40 -1.40 -1.36
N LEU A 40 -3.50 -1.43 -0.60
CA LEU A 40 -4.73 -2.08 -1.03
C LEU A 40 -5.39 -1.23 -2.12
N ARG A 41 -5.67 0.03 -1.80
CA ARG A 41 -6.35 0.97 -2.69
C ARG A 41 -6.09 2.41 -2.27
N VAL A 42 -6.16 3.31 -3.25
CA VAL A 42 -6.19 4.75 -3.02
C VAL A 42 -7.67 5.18 -3.00
N ALA A 43 -8.04 6.12 -2.13
CA ALA A 43 -9.36 6.74 -2.23
C ALA A 43 -9.56 7.38 -3.62
N PRO A 44 -10.80 7.44 -4.14
CA PRO A 44 -11.09 7.99 -5.48
C PRO A 44 -10.65 9.45 -5.64
N LEU A 45 -10.60 10.21 -4.53
CA LEU A 45 -10.13 11.60 -4.50
C LEU A 45 -8.63 11.73 -4.15
N GLY A 46 -7.91 10.62 -4.00
CA GLY A 46 -6.47 10.60 -3.74
C GLY A 46 -6.04 10.62 -2.27
N ASP A 47 -6.97 10.77 -1.33
CA ASP A 47 -6.72 10.68 0.12
C ASP A 47 -7.99 10.22 0.87
N PRO A 48 -7.89 9.35 1.90
CA PRO A 48 -6.69 8.67 2.41
C PRO A 48 -6.33 7.37 1.63
N LEU A 49 -5.09 6.91 1.81
CA LEU A 49 -4.55 5.68 1.22
C LEU A 49 -4.83 4.49 2.14
N GLN A 50 -5.49 3.43 1.66
CA GLN A 50 -5.59 2.19 2.43
C GLN A 50 -4.36 1.32 2.23
N ILE A 51 -3.73 0.99 3.36
CA ILE A 51 -2.57 0.10 3.40
C ILE A 51 -2.83 -1.07 4.35
N GLU A 52 -2.24 -2.20 4.02
CA GLU A 52 -2.25 -3.40 4.83
C GLU A 52 -0.84 -3.67 5.36
N LEU A 53 -0.72 -3.71 6.68
CA LEU A 53 0.47 -4.19 7.39
C LEU A 53 0.31 -5.69 7.66
N ARG A 54 1.40 -6.33 8.13
CA ARG A 54 1.41 -7.77 8.43
C ARG A 54 0.36 -8.26 9.42
N ARG A 55 -0.16 -7.40 10.31
CA ARG A 55 -1.13 -7.78 11.35
C ARG A 55 -2.36 -6.86 11.42
N THR A 56 -2.45 -5.84 10.58
CA THR A 56 -3.56 -4.87 10.64
C THR A 56 -3.64 -4.04 9.35
N SER A 57 -4.84 -3.58 8.99
CA SER A 57 -5.07 -2.66 7.89
C SER A 57 -5.44 -1.28 8.43
N LEU A 58 -4.86 -0.24 7.85
CA LEU A 58 -5.08 1.15 8.28
C LEU A 58 -5.07 2.08 7.08
N ALA A 59 -5.76 3.20 7.25
CA ALA A 59 -5.75 4.29 6.28
C ALA A 59 -4.66 5.30 6.65
N LEU A 60 -3.67 5.45 5.78
CA LEU A 60 -2.62 6.44 5.91
C LEU A 60 -3.04 7.72 5.17
N ARG A 61 -2.98 8.88 5.85
CA ARG A 61 -3.25 10.14 5.17
C ARG A 61 -2.02 10.60 4.41
N LYS A 62 -2.24 11.41 3.38
CA LYS A 62 -1.20 12.07 2.59
C LYS A 62 -0.24 12.89 3.46
N LYS A 63 -0.73 13.48 4.56
CA LYS A 63 0.10 14.21 5.54
C LYS A 63 1.13 13.31 6.22
N ASP A 64 0.71 12.14 6.71
CA ASP A 64 1.62 11.18 7.34
C ASP A 64 2.62 10.62 6.32
N LEU A 65 2.16 10.42 5.08
CA LEU A 65 2.98 9.99 3.96
C LEU A 65 4.07 11.00 3.57
N LEU A 66 3.78 12.30 3.65
CA LEU A 66 4.78 13.36 3.44
C LEU A 66 5.87 13.36 4.52
N LEU A 67 5.52 12.89 5.73
CA LEU A 67 6.43 12.78 6.86
C LEU A 67 7.20 11.45 6.91
N LEU A 68 6.85 10.48 6.06
CA LEU A 68 7.45 9.15 6.02
C LEU A 68 8.26 8.98 4.73
N ARG A 69 9.50 8.49 4.85
CA ARG A 69 10.25 8.03 3.68
C ARG A 69 9.91 6.57 3.44
N ILE A 70 9.36 6.30 2.26
CA ILE A 70 9.01 4.96 1.81
C ILE A 70 9.69 4.66 0.47
N GLU A 71 10.05 3.40 0.26
CA GLU A 71 10.60 2.93 -1.00
C GLU A 71 9.73 1.81 -1.58
N PRO A 72 9.55 1.75 -2.91
CA PRO A 72 8.87 0.64 -3.55
C PRO A 72 9.68 -0.63 -3.30
N HIS A 73 9.02 -1.63 -2.72
CA HIS A 73 9.58 -2.97 -2.61
C HIS A 73 8.83 -3.79 -3.65
N GLU A 74 9.48 -4.16 -4.76
CA GLU A 74 8.86 -5.08 -5.70
C GLU A 74 8.91 -6.47 -5.06
N PRO A 75 7.77 -7.05 -4.61
CA PRO A 75 7.77 -8.46 -4.34
C PRO A 75 8.02 -9.13 -5.69
N SER A 76 9.09 -9.91 -5.81
CA SER A 76 9.40 -10.69 -7.02
C SER A 76 8.33 -11.76 -7.35
N ASP A 77 7.15 -11.69 -6.73
CA ASP A 77 6.05 -12.61 -6.94
C ASP A 77 5.36 -12.29 -8.27
N SER A 78 5.99 -12.82 -9.30
CA SER A 78 5.47 -12.96 -10.64
C SER A 78 4.32 -13.96 -10.62
N LEU A 79 3.16 -13.60 -10.06
CA LEU A 79 1.97 -14.45 -10.06
C LEU A 79 0.83 -13.82 -10.87
N HIS A 80 1.07 -13.66 -12.17
CA HIS A 80 0.00 -13.70 -13.18
C HIS A 80 -0.57 -15.13 -13.35
N ARG A 81 -0.57 -15.96 -12.30
CA ARG A 81 -1.02 -17.35 -12.39
C ARG A 81 -2.45 -17.49 -11.88
N ARG A 82 -3.39 -17.29 -12.82
CA ARG A 82 -4.75 -17.89 -12.89
C ARG A 82 -5.74 -17.30 -11.85
N THR A 83 -6.96 -16.88 -12.19
CA THR A 83 -8.06 -17.57 -12.91
C THR A 83 -8.92 -16.51 -13.63
N THR A 84 -9.46 -16.72 -14.83
CA THR A 84 -10.57 -17.64 -15.09
C THR A 84 -10.40 -18.36 -16.44
N ASN A 85 -10.55 -19.68 -16.40
CA ASN A 85 -10.67 -20.52 -17.58
C ASN A 85 -12.09 -21.13 -17.54
N GLN A 86 -12.95 -20.67 -18.48
CA GLN A 86 -14.04 -21.37 -19.18
C GLN A 86 -15.39 -21.68 -18.47
N PRO A 87 -16.51 -21.91 -19.20
CA PRO A 87 -16.81 -21.71 -20.64
C PRO A 87 -18.10 -20.89 -20.91
N SER A 88 -18.25 -20.34 -22.11
CA SER A 88 -19.57 -20.03 -22.67
C SER A 88 -19.59 -20.46 -24.12
N ILE A 89 -20.11 -21.66 -24.33
CA ILE A 89 -20.45 -22.20 -25.64
C ILE A 89 -21.57 -21.29 -26.20
N PRO A 90 -21.41 -20.54 -27.30
CA PRO A 90 -22.57 -20.14 -28.05
C PRO A 90 -23.05 -21.36 -28.81
N VAL A 91 -24.21 -21.87 -28.38
CA VAL A 91 -25.02 -22.83 -29.11
C VAL A 91 -25.09 -22.45 -30.58
N LEU A 92 -24.47 -23.26 -31.45
CA LEU A 92 -24.75 -23.20 -32.89
C LEU A 92 -26.04 -23.99 -33.11
N GLN A 93 -27.19 -23.33 -32.92
CA GLN A 93 -28.44 -23.79 -33.51
C GLN A 93 -28.35 -23.54 -35.03
N ARG A 94 -28.00 -24.57 -35.80
CA ARG A 94 -28.45 -24.81 -37.19
C ARG A 94 -28.43 -26.30 -37.48
#